data_AF-A0A8I1AKB5-F1
#
_entry.id   AF-A0A8I1AKB5-F1
#
_cell.length_a   1.000
_cell.length_b   1.000
_cell.length_c   1.000
_cell.angle_alpha   90.00
_cell.angle_beta   90.00
_cell.angle_gamma   90.00
#
_symmetry.space_group_name_H-M   'P 1'
#
loop_
_entity.id
_entity.type
_entity.pdbx_description
1 polymer ?
#
loop_
_entity_poly.entity_id
_entity_poly.type
_entity_poly.pdbx_seq_one_letter_code
_entity_poly.pdbx_strand_id
1 'polypeptide(L)'
;MAIGSSPTVVKTTQTCLQEFTIHFRRAEDRVFDGRYGFDWYRPEFFKKMTYYQPLTSSEERIKVALVTGDINTLKSTYTHGQKTKILPYGKEYIPAWLAIYSTEWLNVHRSGQGENYSVALDLELNLIEDKNDGELNPIDNNKEFELKNNGTILKFEASNPNIVIDPSEMNINRFLSTFGNNKKLSNQENDQKYLVSNAVNISCKSALENHEEILVYAEKNGCKEVVGQLMLYHNAVIPTLKVIFVDVITNEEKPRRSYDYEDFLQNRSFNQALINVEIINAPPFDFRKYHKNDVDVNISLNKLNINNTSYFLDDLSKFYKKYQDKSLAAKNYVFVTNVFKEEGVGSGGDSVTLFKCPEDIFNQVVVHELGHRFGLIHLFDSQKINPQGKSFQFLPGLTGNFLDYDHRKIDEKEKNGKTKSRAIRNPTFSLSYFFKYQWDLLRKRVK
;
A
#
# COMPACT_ATOMS: atom_id res chain seq x y z
N MET A 1 -48.21 -50.98 21.04
CA MET A 1 -46.73 -50.90 21.12
C MET A 1 -46.31 -49.63 20.42
N ALA A 2 -45.98 -48.59 21.18
CA ALA A 2 -45.38 -47.37 20.68
C ALA A 2 -43.87 -47.47 20.94
N ILE A 3 -43.06 -47.37 19.89
CA ILE A 3 -41.59 -47.39 19.99
C ILE A 3 -41.12 -45.96 19.71
N GLY A 4 -40.35 -45.46 20.67
CA GLY A 4 -40.05 -44.04 20.87
C GLY A 4 -39.14 -43.43 19.82
N SER A 5 -39.40 -42.15 19.55
CA SER A 5 -38.46 -41.23 18.91
C SER A 5 -37.42 -40.77 19.94
N SER A 6 -36.14 -41.01 19.64
CA SER A 6 -35.02 -40.40 20.35
C SER A 6 -35.07 -38.87 20.17
N PRO A 7 -34.79 -38.06 21.21
CA PRO A 7 -34.63 -36.63 21.01
C PRO A 7 -33.31 -36.39 20.28
N THR A 8 -33.40 -35.79 19.09
CA THR A 8 -32.26 -35.15 18.43
C THR A 8 -31.78 -34.03 19.35
N VAL A 9 -30.59 -34.18 19.92
CA VAL A 9 -29.94 -33.12 20.69
C VAL A 9 -29.56 -32.02 19.70
N VAL A 10 -30.45 -31.06 19.54
CA VAL A 10 -30.13 -29.77 18.92
C VAL A 10 -29.19 -29.06 19.89
N LYS A 11 -27.89 -29.11 19.63
CA LYS A 11 -26.90 -28.23 20.26
C LYS A 11 -27.04 -26.84 19.63
N THR A 12 -28.06 -26.10 20.04
CA THR A 12 -28.04 -24.63 19.93
C THR A 12 -27.15 -24.11 21.05
N THR A 13 -25.83 -24.16 20.87
CA THR A 13 -24.94 -23.27 21.61
C THR A 13 -25.19 -21.87 21.08
N GLN A 14 -26.25 -21.23 21.60
CA GLN A 14 -26.53 -19.82 21.36
C GLN A 14 -25.33 -19.06 21.92
N THR A 15 -24.41 -18.66 21.05
CA THR A 15 -23.24 -17.87 21.44
C THR A 15 -23.75 -16.59 22.07
N CYS A 16 -23.28 -16.26 23.29
CA CYS A 16 -23.74 -15.05 23.96
C CYS A 16 -23.18 -13.75 23.31
N LEU A 17 -22.29 -13.92 22.32
CA LEU A 17 -21.74 -12.88 21.45
C LEU A 17 -22.47 -12.87 20.11
N GLN A 18 -22.72 -11.66 19.60
CA GLN A 18 -23.15 -11.45 18.22
C GLN A 18 -21.97 -11.77 17.28
N GLU A 19 -22.24 -12.40 16.14
CA GLU A 19 -21.19 -12.74 15.20
C GLU A 19 -20.73 -11.51 14.40
N PHE A 20 -19.44 -11.19 14.51
CA PHE A 20 -18.81 -10.11 13.76
C PHE A 20 -17.31 -10.31 13.65
N THR A 21 -16.68 -9.54 12.77
CA THR A 21 -15.22 -9.42 12.68
C THR A 21 -14.80 -7.98 12.89
N ILE A 22 -13.61 -7.79 13.44
CA ILE A 22 -12.96 -6.48 13.62
C ILE A 22 -11.77 -6.43 12.68
N HIS A 23 -11.66 -5.37 11.89
CA HIS A 23 -10.55 -5.13 10.99
C HIS A 23 -9.92 -3.77 11.24
N PHE A 24 -8.59 -3.73 11.26
CA PHE A 24 -7.85 -2.49 11.33
C PHE A 24 -7.86 -1.80 9.96
N ARG A 25 -7.99 -0.48 9.97
CA ARG A 25 -7.98 0.38 8.78
C ARG A 25 -7.07 1.59 9.00
N ARG A 26 -6.63 2.20 7.90
CA ARG A 26 -5.97 3.51 7.93
C ARG A 26 -6.99 4.54 8.43
N ALA A 27 -6.55 5.54 9.18
CA ALA A 27 -7.40 6.64 9.62
C ALA A 27 -8.07 7.35 8.44
N GLU A 28 -9.39 7.21 8.26
CA GLU A 28 -10.13 7.79 7.12
C GLU A 28 -10.15 9.32 7.15
N ASP A 29 -10.07 9.93 8.34
CA ASP A 29 -10.06 11.38 8.55
C ASP A 29 -8.71 12.03 8.20
N ARG A 30 -7.68 11.23 7.90
CA ARG A 30 -6.37 11.68 7.45
C ARG A 30 -6.05 11.02 6.12
N VAL A 31 -5.80 11.82 5.08
CA VAL A 31 -5.24 11.30 3.84
C VAL A 31 -3.95 10.57 4.20
N PHE A 32 -3.92 9.24 4.00
CA PHE A 32 -2.73 8.45 4.27
C PHE A 32 -1.56 9.00 3.47
N ASP A 33 -0.54 9.48 4.18
CA ASP A 33 0.58 10.24 3.62
C ASP A 33 1.88 9.44 3.57
N GLY A 34 1.85 8.15 3.92
CA GLY A 34 2.99 7.25 3.82
C GLY A 34 3.95 7.25 5.01
N ARG A 35 3.62 7.89 6.15
CA ARG A 35 4.51 7.95 7.34
C ARG A 35 4.77 6.62 8.06
N TYR A 36 3.99 5.61 7.77
CA TYR A 36 4.13 4.25 8.26
C TYR A 36 3.68 3.28 7.18
N GLY A 37 4.12 2.03 7.23
CA GLY A 37 3.60 1.00 6.34
C GLY A 37 2.27 0.50 6.87
N PHE A 38 1.22 0.57 6.06
CA PHE A 38 -0.02 -0.11 6.39
C PHE A 38 -0.70 -0.65 5.15
N ASP A 39 -1.05 -1.93 5.16
CA ASP A 39 -1.74 -2.56 4.04
C ASP A 39 -2.68 -3.66 4.50
N TRP A 40 -3.72 -3.94 3.73
CA TRP A 40 -4.70 -4.95 4.05
C TRP A 40 -5.30 -5.58 2.80
N TYR A 41 -5.74 -6.82 2.94
CA TYR A 41 -6.45 -7.50 1.88
C TYR A 41 -7.86 -6.89 1.71
N ARG A 42 -8.15 -6.41 0.51
CA ARG A 42 -9.35 -5.63 0.19
C ARG A 42 -10.44 -6.48 -0.46
N PRO A 43 -11.73 -6.31 -0.09
CA PRO A 43 -12.84 -6.90 -0.81
C PRO A 43 -12.83 -6.60 -2.32
N GLU A 44 -12.43 -5.40 -2.72
CA GLU A 44 -12.38 -4.95 -4.12
C GLU A 44 -11.38 -5.76 -4.96
N PHE A 45 -10.42 -6.44 -4.34
CA PHE A 45 -9.48 -7.30 -5.06
C PHE A 45 -10.19 -8.46 -5.76
N PHE A 46 -11.25 -9.02 -5.16
CA PHE A 46 -11.91 -10.23 -5.66
C PHE A 46 -13.40 -10.05 -5.94
N LYS A 47 -14.06 -9.08 -5.29
CA LYS A 47 -15.47 -8.76 -5.56
C LYS A 47 -15.58 -7.75 -6.69
N LYS A 48 -16.56 -7.94 -7.57
CA LYS A 48 -16.90 -6.98 -8.63
C LYS A 48 -17.57 -5.73 -8.04
N MET A 49 -16.77 -4.84 -7.46
CA MET A 49 -17.25 -3.64 -6.76
C MET A 49 -16.67 -2.35 -7.33
N THR A 50 -15.62 -2.43 -8.13
CA THR A 50 -14.96 -1.24 -8.69
C THR A 50 -15.56 -0.89 -10.04
N TYR A 51 -15.98 0.36 -10.22
CA TYR A 51 -16.41 0.86 -11.53
C TYR A 51 -15.21 1.10 -12.45
N TYR A 52 -15.21 0.41 -13.58
CA TYR A 52 -14.19 0.47 -14.61
C TYR A 52 -14.83 0.74 -15.97
N GLN A 53 -14.17 1.56 -16.79
CA GLN A 53 -14.58 1.80 -18.17
C GLN A 53 -13.49 1.22 -19.08
N PRO A 54 -13.77 0.14 -19.83
CA PRO A 54 -12.83 -0.43 -20.77
C PRO A 54 -12.43 0.56 -21.86
N LEU A 55 -11.17 0.46 -22.30
CA LEU A 55 -10.59 1.26 -23.40
C LEU A 55 -11.45 1.25 -24.66
N THR A 56 -12.11 0.14 -24.98
CA THR A 56 -12.76 -0.08 -26.28
C THR A 56 -14.28 0.11 -26.30
N SER A 57 -14.92 0.50 -25.18
CA SER A 57 -16.39 0.54 -25.10
C SER A 57 -16.95 1.96 -24.97
N SER A 58 -17.87 2.31 -25.87
CA SER A 58 -18.71 3.52 -25.79
C SER A 58 -19.83 3.42 -24.74
N GLU A 59 -19.81 2.41 -23.87
CA GLU A 59 -20.87 2.10 -22.91
C GLU A 59 -20.45 2.35 -21.44
N GLU A 60 -21.46 2.29 -20.57
CA GLU A 60 -21.44 2.59 -19.14
C GLU A 60 -20.33 1.86 -18.34
N ARG A 61 -19.96 2.45 -17.20
CA ARG A 61 -18.97 1.86 -16.28
C ARG A 61 -19.45 0.49 -15.79
N ILE A 62 -18.65 -0.55 -16.02
CA ILE A 62 -18.91 -1.91 -15.52
C ILE A 62 -18.29 -2.11 -14.13
N LYS A 63 -18.88 -2.98 -13.31
CA LYS A 63 -18.27 -3.41 -12.03
C LYS A 63 -17.30 -4.56 -12.26
N VAL A 64 -16.05 -4.38 -11.85
CA VAL A 64 -14.97 -5.36 -11.97
C VAL A 64 -14.29 -5.61 -10.63
N ALA A 65 -13.66 -6.78 -10.51
CA ALA A 65 -12.68 -7.02 -9.46
C ALA A 65 -11.36 -6.34 -9.87
N LEU A 66 -10.62 -5.81 -8.90
CA LEU A 66 -9.36 -5.11 -9.17
C LEU A 66 -8.24 -6.06 -9.57
N VAL A 67 -8.32 -7.33 -9.14
CA VAL A 67 -7.29 -8.34 -9.37
C VAL A 67 -7.80 -9.38 -10.35
N THR A 68 -6.94 -9.75 -11.29
CA THR A 68 -7.12 -10.88 -12.21
C THR A 68 -6.05 -11.94 -11.91
N GLY A 69 -6.32 -13.20 -12.24
CA GLY A 69 -5.41 -14.32 -11.97
C GLY A 69 -5.66 -15.01 -10.62
N ASP A 70 -4.60 -15.55 -10.00
CA ASP A 70 -4.74 -16.39 -8.80
C ASP A 70 -4.87 -15.58 -7.51
N ILE A 71 -6.11 -15.39 -7.07
CA ILE A 71 -6.42 -14.69 -5.83
C ILE A 71 -5.85 -15.39 -4.58
N ASN A 72 -5.70 -16.72 -4.59
CA ASN A 72 -5.14 -17.43 -3.43
C ASN A 72 -3.66 -17.10 -3.25
N THR A 73 -2.94 -16.86 -4.36
CA THR A 73 -1.56 -16.35 -4.30
C THR A 73 -1.53 -14.98 -3.64
N LEU A 74 -2.45 -14.06 -3.98
CA LEU A 74 -2.55 -12.76 -3.28
C LEU A 74 -2.90 -12.94 -1.80
N LYS A 75 -3.89 -13.77 -1.45
CA LYS A 75 -4.23 -14.05 -0.04
C LYS A 75 -3.01 -14.54 0.75
N SER A 76 -2.21 -15.43 0.14
CA SER A 76 -1.02 -15.99 0.79
C SER A 76 0.03 -14.93 1.14
N THR A 77 0.11 -13.80 0.41
CA THR A 77 1.07 -12.74 0.75
C THR A 77 0.70 -12.01 2.04
N TYR A 78 -0.59 -11.95 2.38
CA TYR A 78 -1.09 -11.36 3.62
C TYR A 78 -1.15 -12.33 4.80
N THR A 79 -1.13 -13.64 4.57
CA THR A 79 -1.08 -14.64 5.65
C THR A 79 0.32 -15.20 5.87
N HIS A 80 1.28 -14.92 4.98
CA HIS A 80 2.66 -15.33 5.14
C HIS A 80 3.34 -14.64 6.33
N GLY A 81 3.87 -15.45 7.26
CA GLY A 81 4.52 -14.96 8.48
C GLY A 81 3.59 -14.83 9.69
N GLN A 82 2.31 -15.14 9.53
CA GLN A 82 1.33 -15.25 10.62
C GLN A 82 1.70 -16.42 11.54
N LYS A 83 1.73 -16.17 12.85
CA LYS A 83 1.90 -17.17 13.91
C LYS A 83 0.57 -17.84 14.23
N THR A 84 -0.51 -17.06 14.34
CA THR A 84 -1.83 -17.52 14.75
C THR A 84 -2.83 -17.35 13.61
N LYS A 85 -3.30 -18.44 13.02
CA LYS A 85 -4.45 -18.41 12.10
C LYS A 85 -5.73 -18.33 12.92
N ILE A 86 -6.54 -17.29 12.69
CA ILE A 86 -7.84 -17.11 13.36
C ILE A 86 -8.99 -17.43 12.41
N LEU A 87 -10.09 -17.94 12.98
CA LEU A 87 -11.32 -18.29 12.25
C LEU A 87 -12.53 -17.80 13.05
N PRO A 88 -12.75 -16.47 13.15
CA PRO A 88 -13.86 -15.92 13.93
C PRO A 88 -15.18 -16.51 13.44
N TYR A 89 -15.90 -17.21 14.32
CA TYR A 89 -17.16 -17.89 13.97
C TYR A 89 -17.04 -18.82 12.74
N GLY A 90 -15.87 -19.46 12.59
CA GLY A 90 -15.56 -20.35 11.47
C GLY A 90 -15.32 -19.66 10.11
N LYS A 91 -15.29 -18.32 10.06
CA LYS A 91 -15.04 -17.57 8.82
C LYS A 91 -13.55 -17.31 8.61
N GLU A 92 -13.11 -17.38 7.35
CA GLU A 92 -11.73 -17.01 6.99
C GLU A 92 -11.47 -15.53 7.32
N TYR A 93 -10.37 -15.27 8.01
CA TYR A 93 -9.91 -13.94 8.32
C TYR A 93 -8.51 -13.71 7.74
N ILE A 94 -8.33 -12.57 7.05
CA ILE A 94 -7.04 -12.15 6.51
C ILE A 94 -6.64 -10.85 7.22
N PRO A 95 -5.50 -10.83 7.94
CA PRO A 95 -5.14 -9.68 8.75
C PRO A 95 -4.60 -8.53 7.90
N ALA A 96 -4.70 -7.33 8.47
CA ALA A 96 -3.93 -6.19 8.02
C ALA A 96 -2.48 -6.28 8.52
N TRP A 97 -1.60 -5.50 7.92
CA TRP A 97 -0.19 -5.40 8.29
C TRP A 97 0.18 -3.96 8.60
N LEU A 98 0.93 -3.77 9.69
CA LEU A 98 1.48 -2.50 10.12
C LEU A 98 3.01 -2.61 10.20
N ALA A 99 3.72 -1.70 9.56
CA ALA A 99 5.17 -1.55 9.64
C ALA A 99 5.50 -0.19 10.24
N ILE A 100 6.11 -0.20 11.43
CA ILE A 100 6.44 0.99 12.21
C ILE A 100 7.86 0.88 12.78
N TYR A 101 8.55 1.99 12.88
CA TYR A 101 9.84 2.05 13.58
C TYR A 101 9.63 1.90 15.09
N SER A 102 10.64 1.38 15.79
CA SER A 102 10.66 1.46 17.25
C SER A 102 11.00 2.88 17.71
N THR A 103 10.47 3.28 18.87
CA THR A 103 10.79 4.54 19.54
C THR A 103 12.30 4.68 19.76
N GLU A 104 12.96 3.60 20.20
CA GLU A 104 14.43 3.57 20.35
C GLU A 104 15.16 3.90 19.05
N TRP A 105 14.76 3.30 17.93
CA TRP A 105 15.39 3.56 16.64
C TRP A 105 15.19 5.01 16.20
N LEU A 106 13.96 5.54 16.37
CA LEU A 106 13.62 6.92 16.03
C LEU A 106 14.41 7.93 16.88
N ASN A 107 14.59 7.67 18.18
CA ASN A 107 15.37 8.57 19.04
C ASN A 107 16.82 8.71 18.59
N VAL A 108 17.41 7.66 18.01
CA VAL A 108 18.79 7.67 17.50
C VAL A 108 18.89 8.30 16.12
N HIS A 109 17.95 7.99 15.21
CA HIS A 109 18.09 8.33 13.79
C HIS A 109 17.24 9.53 13.36
N ARG A 110 16.27 9.93 14.17
CA ARG A 110 15.28 10.99 13.88
C ARG A 110 14.95 11.77 15.16
N SER A 111 15.95 12.49 15.66
CA SER A 111 15.82 13.33 16.86
C SER A 111 14.53 14.16 16.84
N GLY A 112 13.72 14.06 17.91
CA GLY A 112 12.44 14.75 18.05
C GLY A 112 11.23 14.06 17.40
N GLN A 113 11.41 12.92 16.71
CA GLN A 113 10.27 12.12 16.19
C GLN A 113 9.95 10.88 17.03
N GLY A 114 10.83 10.43 17.93
CA GLY A 114 10.64 9.19 18.68
C GLY A 114 9.79 9.33 19.95
N GLU A 115 9.85 10.46 20.64
CA GLU A 115 9.04 10.72 21.83
C GLU A 115 7.56 10.84 21.41
N ASN A 116 6.77 9.81 21.74
CA ASN A 116 5.35 9.67 21.41
C ASN A 116 5.02 9.28 19.95
N TYR A 117 5.94 8.65 19.21
CA TYR A 117 5.57 8.06 17.92
C TYR A 117 4.57 6.91 18.10
N SER A 118 3.33 7.14 17.67
CA SER A 118 2.30 6.12 17.57
C SER A 118 1.55 6.25 16.25
N VAL A 119 1.00 5.14 15.78
CA VAL A 119 0.12 5.09 14.63
C VAL A 119 -1.31 4.95 15.11
N ALA A 120 -2.12 5.96 14.79
CA ALA A 120 -3.57 5.90 14.97
C ALA A 120 -4.19 5.07 13.84
N LEU A 121 -5.00 4.09 14.21
CA LEU A 121 -5.75 3.23 13.30
C LEU A 121 -7.23 3.27 13.59
N ASP A 122 -8.00 3.10 12.53
CA ASP A 122 -9.44 2.92 12.59
C ASP A 122 -9.77 1.45 12.80
N LEU A 123 -10.98 1.20 13.30
CA LEU A 123 -11.55 -0.15 13.36
C LEU A 123 -12.84 -0.21 12.55
N GLU A 124 -12.90 -1.19 11.66
CA GLU A 124 -14.08 -1.57 10.90
C GLU A 124 -14.67 -2.84 11.51
N LEU A 125 -15.93 -2.80 11.93
CA LEU A 125 -16.70 -3.95 12.37
C LEU A 125 -17.60 -4.41 11.23
N ASN A 126 -17.47 -5.69 10.86
CA ASN A 126 -18.31 -6.33 9.86
C ASN A 126 -19.18 -7.39 10.53
N LEU A 127 -20.51 -7.18 10.51
CA LEU A 127 -21.45 -8.18 11.02
C LEU A 127 -21.44 -9.43 10.14
N ILE A 128 -21.52 -10.60 10.77
CA ILE A 128 -21.67 -11.87 10.07
C ILE A 128 -23.15 -12.25 10.14
N GLU A 129 -23.73 -12.47 8.95
CA GLU A 129 -25.09 -12.98 8.86
C GLU A 129 -25.13 -14.45 9.31
N ASP A 130 -25.97 -14.71 10.29
CA ASP A 130 -26.24 -16.03 10.86
C ASP A 130 -27.08 -16.84 9.87
N LYS A 131 -26.44 -17.31 8.79
CA LYS A 131 -27.05 -18.27 7.87
C LYS A 131 -27.01 -19.64 8.52
N ASN A 132 -27.95 -19.88 9.44
CA ASN A 132 -28.27 -21.24 9.83
C ASN A 132 -28.71 -22.02 8.58
N ASP A 133 -27.92 -23.03 8.25
CA ASP A 133 -28.16 -24.21 7.40
C ASP A 133 -29.27 -24.12 6.35
N GLY A 134 -28.88 -24.18 5.06
CA GLY A 134 -29.40 -25.11 4.04
C GLY A 134 -30.90 -25.20 3.70
N GLU A 135 -31.80 -24.66 4.51
CA GLU A 135 -33.22 -24.57 4.27
C GLU A 135 -33.56 -23.11 4.01
N LEU A 136 -34.21 -22.88 2.88
CA LEU A 136 -34.94 -21.65 2.59
C LEU A 136 -36.07 -21.52 3.63
N ASN A 137 -35.73 -21.18 4.87
CA ASN A 137 -36.74 -20.66 5.79
C ASN A 137 -37.15 -19.29 5.22
N PRO A 138 -38.46 -19.07 4.99
CA PRO A 138 -38.95 -17.79 4.53
C PRO A 138 -38.42 -16.70 5.45
N ILE A 139 -37.84 -15.69 4.82
CA ILE A 139 -37.21 -14.53 5.45
C ILE A 139 -38.10 -14.08 6.61
N ASP A 140 -37.61 -14.25 7.83
CA ASP A 140 -38.19 -13.56 8.97
C ASP A 140 -37.82 -12.09 8.80
N ASN A 141 -38.64 -11.36 8.05
CA ASN A 141 -38.51 -9.93 7.73
C ASN A 141 -38.42 -9.04 9.00
N ASN A 142 -38.49 -9.62 10.19
CA ASN A 142 -38.42 -8.96 11.49
C ASN A 142 -37.12 -9.24 12.29
N LYS A 143 -36.18 -10.06 11.79
CA LYS A 143 -34.85 -10.16 12.42
C LYS A 143 -34.01 -8.95 12.01
N GLU A 144 -33.96 -7.93 12.86
CA GLU A 144 -33.01 -6.82 12.74
C GLU A 144 -31.57 -7.35 12.72
N PHE A 145 -31.01 -7.48 11.52
CA PHE A 145 -29.59 -7.73 11.29
C PHE A 145 -28.84 -6.42 11.55
N GLU A 146 -28.77 -6.00 12.81
CA GLU A 146 -28.10 -4.77 13.24
C GLU A 146 -27.18 -5.00 14.43
N LEU A 147 -26.14 -4.17 14.55
CA LEU A 147 -25.21 -4.22 15.66
C LEU A 147 -25.93 -3.77 16.94
N LYS A 148 -25.91 -4.61 17.98
CA LYS A 148 -26.61 -4.32 19.24
C LYS A 148 -25.63 -3.87 20.31
N ASN A 149 -25.96 -2.79 21.01
CA ASN A 149 -25.28 -2.47 22.26
C ASN A 149 -25.67 -3.51 23.30
N ASN A 150 -24.78 -4.47 23.52
CA ASN A 150 -25.08 -5.64 24.33
C ASN A 150 -24.04 -5.85 25.45
N GLY A 151 -23.20 -4.83 25.71
CA GLY A 151 -22.14 -4.86 26.72
C GLY A 151 -20.87 -5.60 26.32
N THR A 152 -20.70 -6.01 25.05
CA THR A 152 -19.46 -6.66 24.59
C THR A 152 -18.27 -5.70 24.69
N ILE A 153 -17.17 -6.18 25.23
CA ILE A 153 -15.89 -5.47 25.32
C ILE A 153 -14.91 -6.12 24.35
N LEU A 154 -14.21 -5.29 23.57
CA LEU A 154 -13.09 -5.68 22.74
C LEU A 154 -11.80 -5.49 23.54
N LYS A 155 -10.95 -6.51 23.61
CA LYS A 155 -9.61 -6.44 24.21
C LYS A 155 -8.55 -6.61 23.12
N PHE A 156 -7.55 -5.75 23.14
CA PHE A 156 -6.42 -5.78 22.22
C PHE A 156 -5.20 -6.33 22.94
N GLU A 157 -4.75 -7.52 22.55
CA GLU A 157 -3.68 -8.23 23.25
C GLU A 157 -2.50 -8.49 22.31
N ALA A 158 -1.30 -8.11 22.74
CA ALA A 158 -0.03 -8.46 22.10
C ALA A 158 0.81 -9.29 23.07
N SER A 159 1.46 -10.35 22.59
CA SER A 159 2.33 -11.16 23.44
C SER A 159 3.67 -10.48 23.73
N ASN A 160 4.13 -9.58 22.87
CA ASN A 160 5.39 -8.87 23.02
C ASN A 160 5.19 -7.57 23.83
N PRO A 161 5.86 -7.40 25.00
CA PRO A 161 5.67 -6.24 25.88
C PRO A 161 6.19 -4.91 25.29
N ASN A 162 6.95 -4.96 24.19
CA ASN A 162 7.42 -3.77 23.48
C ASN A 162 6.30 -3.13 22.64
N ILE A 163 5.20 -3.85 22.39
CA ILE A 163 4.05 -3.35 21.65
C ILE A 163 3.11 -2.69 22.66
N VAL A 164 2.80 -1.42 22.46
CA VAL A 164 1.84 -0.67 23.28
C VAL A 164 0.62 -0.37 22.44
N ILE A 165 -0.55 -0.63 23.03
CA ILE A 165 -1.86 -0.41 22.40
C ILE A 165 -2.66 0.47 23.35
N ASP A 166 -3.14 1.60 22.83
CA ASP A 166 -3.93 2.56 23.61
C ASP A 166 -5.20 2.99 22.84
N PRO A 167 -6.40 2.76 23.39
CA PRO A 167 -6.67 2.00 24.61
C PRO A 167 -6.45 0.50 24.41
N SER A 168 -6.17 -0.23 25.50
CA SER A 168 -6.05 -1.71 25.48
C SER A 168 -7.40 -2.42 25.41
N GLU A 169 -8.50 -1.72 25.65
CA GLU A 169 -9.86 -2.24 25.53
C GLU A 169 -10.85 -1.17 25.04
N MET A 170 -11.97 -1.61 24.46
CA MET A 170 -12.99 -0.74 23.89
C MET A 170 -14.38 -1.38 23.99
N ASN A 171 -15.39 -0.59 24.39
CA ASN A 171 -16.78 -1.06 24.35
C ASN A 171 -17.33 -1.08 22.93
N ILE A 172 -18.10 -2.12 22.56
CA ILE A 172 -18.73 -2.24 21.24
C ILE A 172 -19.69 -1.08 20.93
N ASN A 173 -20.23 -0.40 21.95
CA ASN A 173 -21.08 0.78 21.76
C ASN A 173 -20.38 1.91 21.01
N ARG A 174 -19.04 1.93 20.95
CA ARG A 174 -18.29 2.97 20.27
C ARG A 174 -18.61 2.96 18.77
N PHE A 175 -18.88 1.79 18.19
CA PHE A 175 -19.34 1.63 16.79
C PHE A 175 -20.77 2.15 16.54
N LEU A 176 -21.56 2.30 17.61
CA LEU A 176 -22.96 2.77 17.55
C LEU A 176 -23.09 4.26 17.90
N SER A 177 -22.10 4.82 18.59
CA SER A 177 -22.13 6.21 19.02
C SER A 177 -22.03 7.18 17.83
N THR A 178 -22.80 8.25 17.83
CA THR A 178 -22.74 9.35 16.84
C THR A 178 -21.79 10.49 17.24
N PHE A 179 -21.18 10.43 18.43
CA PHE A 179 -20.21 11.42 18.92
C PHE A 179 -18.79 11.00 18.50
N GLY A 180 -18.40 11.39 17.29
CA GLY A 180 -17.15 11.04 16.62
C GLY A 180 -17.40 10.74 15.14
N ASN A 181 -16.35 10.69 14.30
CA ASN A 181 -16.43 10.33 12.87
C ASN A 181 -16.76 8.82 12.69
N ASN A 182 -17.92 8.39 13.19
CA ASN A 182 -18.42 7.02 13.07
C ASN A 182 -19.42 6.95 11.92
N LYS A 183 -19.33 5.92 11.08
CA LYS A 183 -20.17 5.80 9.89
C LYS A 183 -20.63 4.37 9.68
N LYS A 184 -21.94 4.20 9.46
CA LYS A 184 -22.48 2.99 8.83
C LYS A 184 -22.05 3.03 7.36
N LEU A 185 -21.13 2.14 6.97
CA LEU A 185 -20.49 2.18 5.65
C LEU A 185 -21.37 1.58 4.55
N SER A 186 -22.36 0.76 4.91
CA SER A 186 -23.24 0.09 3.96
C SER A 186 -24.65 -0.09 4.53
N ASN A 187 -25.64 0.17 3.68
CA ASN A 187 -27.08 -0.06 3.93
C ASN A 187 -27.64 -1.20 3.08
N GLN A 188 -26.79 -2.06 2.51
CA GLN A 188 -27.27 -3.27 1.83
C GLN A 188 -27.63 -4.32 2.88
N GLU A 189 -28.77 -4.97 2.73
CA GLU A 189 -29.36 -5.89 3.72
C GLU A 189 -28.37 -6.98 4.20
N ASN A 190 -27.40 -7.37 3.37
CA ASN A 190 -26.46 -8.47 3.65
C ASN A 190 -25.00 -8.04 3.89
N ASP A 191 -24.72 -6.75 4.05
CA ASP A 191 -23.38 -6.24 4.34
C ASP A 191 -23.51 -5.06 5.30
N GLN A 192 -23.46 -5.33 6.60
CA GLN A 192 -23.51 -4.29 7.63
C GLN A 192 -22.14 -4.05 8.23
N LYS A 193 -21.65 -2.83 7.99
CA LYS A 193 -20.31 -2.38 8.35
C LYS A 193 -20.37 -1.09 9.16
N TYR A 194 -19.56 -1.04 10.21
CA TYR A 194 -19.45 0.10 11.11
C TYR A 194 -17.99 0.51 11.22
N LEU A 195 -17.72 1.82 11.19
CA LEU A 195 -16.37 2.35 11.33
C LEU A 195 -16.26 3.19 12.61
N VAL A 196 -15.16 3.01 13.35
CA VAL A 196 -14.71 3.92 14.40
C VAL A 196 -13.38 4.51 13.99
N SER A 197 -13.35 5.83 13.83
CA SER A 197 -12.13 6.57 13.49
C SER A 197 -11.21 6.75 14.71
N ASN A 198 -9.89 6.72 14.50
CA ASN A 198 -8.85 6.83 15.54
C ASN A 198 -9.18 5.96 16.77
N ALA A 199 -9.52 4.71 16.49
CA ALA A 199 -10.01 3.76 17.47
C ALA A 199 -8.91 3.38 18.47
N VAL A 200 -7.69 3.14 17.96
CA VAL A 200 -6.53 2.70 18.72
C VAL A 200 -5.24 3.37 18.21
N ASN A 201 -4.31 3.60 19.13
CA ASN A 201 -2.94 4.01 18.86
C ASN A 201 -2.01 2.83 19.13
N ILE A 202 -1.10 2.57 18.19
CA ILE A 202 -0.12 1.49 18.31
C ILE A 202 1.28 2.09 18.24
N SER A 203 2.13 1.73 19.20
CA SER A 203 3.55 2.07 19.19
C SER A 203 4.41 0.87 19.54
N CYS A 204 5.70 0.98 19.23
CA CYS A 204 6.68 -0.07 19.43
C CYS A 204 7.86 0.54 20.18
N LYS A 205 8.05 0.19 21.46
CA LYS A 205 9.11 0.77 22.31
C LYS A 205 10.50 0.39 21.80
N SER A 206 10.72 -0.91 21.64
CA SER A 206 11.99 -1.52 21.26
C SER A 206 11.81 -2.43 20.06
N ALA A 207 12.92 -2.75 19.38
CA ALA A 207 12.92 -3.58 18.18
C ALA A 207 12.18 -4.93 18.33
N LEU A 208 11.53 -5.35 17.23
CA LEU A 208 10.87 -6.63 17.05
C LEU A 208 11.72 -7.50 16.11
N GLU A 209 12.29 -8.57 16.66
CA GLU A 209 13.10 -9.54 15.93
C GLU A 209 12.28 -10.34 14.91
N ASN A 210 11.04 -10.66 15.29
CA ASN A 210 10.11 -11.43 14.47
C ASN A 210 8.84 -10.61 14.19
N HIS A 211 8.04 -11.08 13.23
CA HIS A 211 6.68 -10.60 13.09
C HIS A 211 5.93 -10.84 14.39
N GLU A 212 5.11 -9.89 14.80
CA GLU A 212 4.27 -9.99 15.99
C GLU A 212 2.81 -9.79 15.65
N GLU A 213 1.92 -10.12 16.58
CA GLU A 213 0.49 -10.11 16.37
C GLU A 213 -0.19 -9.33 17.49
N ILE A 214 -1.21 -8.56 17.10
CA ILE A 214 -2.23 -8.06 18.02
C ILE A 214 -3.50 -8.85 17.72
N LEU A 215 -3.99 -9.59 18.71
CA LEU A 215 -5.26 -10.30 18.65
C LEU A 215 -6.36 -9.44 19.28
N VAL A 216 -7.55 -9.48 18.66
CA VAL A 216 -8.73 -8.79 19.17
C VAL A 216 -9.70 -9.82 19.71
N TYR A 217 -9.93 -9.79 21.02
CA TYR A 217 -10.89 -10.67 21.69
C TYR A 217 -12.18 -9.92 21.98
N ALA A 218 -13.33 -10.50 21.60
CA ALA A 218 -14.63 -10.05 22.07
C ALA A 218 -15.00 -10.83 23.33
N GLU A 219 -15.31 -10.12 24.41
CA GLU A 219 -15.69 -10.70 25.70
C GLU A 219 -17.04 -10.18 26.19
N LYS A 220 -17.89 -11.12 26.65
CA LYS A 220 -19.16 -10.81 27.30
C LYS A 220 -19.59 -11.97 28.18
N ASN A 221 -19.93 -11.72 29.45
CA ASN A 221 -20.50 -12.71 30.37
C ASN A 221 -19.78 -14.08 30.37
N GLY A 222 -18.45 -14.08 30.26
CA GLY A 222 -17.62 -15.29 30.21
C GLY A 222 -17.45 -15.93 28.82
N CYS A 223 -18.20 -15.52 27.79
CA CYS A 223 -17.90 -15.86 26.40
C CYS A 223 -16.69 -15.04 25.92
N LYS A 224 -15.76 -15.70 25.22
CA LYS A 224 -14.59 -15.09 24.59
C LYS A 224 -14.42 -15.66 23.18
N GLU A 225 -14.27 -14.81 22.18
CA GLU A 225 -14.01 -15.18 20.78
C GLU A 225 -12.91 -14.28 20.20
N VAL A 226 -12.04 -14.82 19.35
CA VAL A 226 -11.07 -14.01 18.60
C VAL A 226 -11.77 -13.48 17.37
N VAL A 227 -11.96 -12.16 17.31
CA VAL A 227 -12.76 -11.50 16.27
C VAL A 227 -11.93 -10.69 15.28
N GLY A 228 -10.63 -10.50 15.53
CA GLY A 228 -9.77 -9.73 14.65
C GLY A 228 -8.29 -9.93 14.94
N GLN A 229 -7.45 -9.48 14.00
CA GLN A 229 -6.01 -9.59 14.08
C GLN A 229 -5.30 -8.50 13.26
N LEU A 230 -4.23 -7.95 13.81
CA LEU A 230 -3.25 -7.11 13.11
C LEU A 230 -1.87 -7.74 13.20
N MET A 231 -1.18 -7.81 12.06
CA MET A 231 0.22 -8.21 12.00
C MET A 231 1.13 -6.99 12.14
N LEU A 232 2.15 -7.08 12.98
CA LEU A 232 3.23 -6.11 13.07
C LEU A 232 4.47 -6.65 12.35
N TYR A 233 4.97 -5.86 11.40
CA TYR A 233 6.16 -6.21 10.63
C TYR A 233 7.41 -6.10 11.52
N HIS A 234 8.31 -7.09 11.43
CA HIS A 234 9.54 -7.10 12.23
C HIS A 234 10.44 -5.90 11.87
N ASN A 235 11.04 -5.24 12.86
CA ASN A 235 11.76 -3.99 12.65
C ASN A 235 13.14 -3.95 13.33
N ALA A 236 13.67 -5.08 13.79
CA ALA A 236 15.01 -5.16 14.37
C ALA A 236 16.14 -4.86 13.37
N VAL A 237 15.93 -5.21 12.10
CA VAL A 237 16.87 -4.89 11.02
C VAL A 237 16.23 -3.90 10.07
N ILE A 238 16.79 -2.70 9.97
CA ILE A 238 16.34 -1.62 9.09
C ILE A 238 17.47 -1.32 8.10
N PRO A 239 17.38 -1.75 6.84
CA PRO A 239 18.41 -1.46 5.85
C PRO A 239 18.43 0.03 5.51
N THR A 240 19.59 0.51 5.06
CA THR A 240 19.76 1.90 4.63
C THR A 240 19.95 1.99 3.12
N LEU A 241 19.01 2.67 2.48
CA LEU A 241 19.07 3.03 1.08
C LEU A 241 19.77 4.39 0.91
N LYS A 242 21.04 4.35 0.48
CA LYS A 242 21.77 5.57 0.07
C LYS A 242 21.39 5.95 -1.35
N VAL A 243 20.82 7.14 -1.53
CA VAL A 243 20.40 7.71 -2.82
C VAL A 243 21.24 8.94 -3.13
N ILE A 244 21.85 8.97 -4.31
CA ILE A 244 22.74 10.05 -4.72
C ILE A 244 22.06 10.84 -5.82
N PHE A 245 21.67 12.08 -5.52
CA PHE A 245 21.08 12.97 -6.50
C PHE A 245 22.16 13.75 -7.24
N VAL A 246 22.06 13.79 -8.56
CA VAL A 246 22.97 14.52 -9.45
C VAL A 246 22.14 15.38 -10.40
N ASP A 247 22.32 16.69 -10.33
CA ASP A 247 21.75 17.60 -11.33
C ASP A 247 22.59 17.54 -12.60
N VAL A 248 21.96 17.18 -13.72
CA VAL A 248 22.61 17.10 -15.03
C VAL A 248 22.27 18.35 -15.82
N ILE A 249 23.32 19.10 -16.18
CA ILE A 249 23.20 20.37 -16.91
C ILE A 249 23.57 20.13 -18.37
N THR A 250 22.59 20.24 -19.26
CA THR A 250 22.76 20.11 -20.72
C THR A 250 22.56 21.43 -21.46
N ASN A 251 21.89 22.41 -20.84
CA ASN A 251 21.66 23.76 -21.35
C ASN A 251 21.92 24.80 -20.23
N GLU A 252 21.45 26.05 -20.39
CA GLU A 252 21.63 27.10 -19.38
C GLU A 252 20.67 26.97 -18.18
N GLU A 253 19.61 26.17 -18.30
CA GLU A 253 18.60 26.01 -17.27
C GLU A 253 19.00 24.89 -16.28
N LYS A 254 18.93 25.18 -14.98
CA LYS A 254 19.13 24.16 -13.95
C LYS A 254 17.88 23.29 -13.78
N PRO A 255 18.03 21.97 -13.60
CA PRO A 255 16.91 21.11 -13.26
C PRO A 255 16.26 21.53 -11.96
N ARG A 256 14.95 21.29 -11.85
CA ARG A 256 14.18 21.52 -10.63
C ARG A 256 13.77 20.19 -10.00
N ARG A 257 13.70 20.19 -8.67
CA ARG A 257 13.23 19.09 -7.83
C ARG A 257 12.05 19.60 -7.00
N SER A 258 11.20 18.71 -6.49
CA SER A 258 10.22 19.13 -5.49
C SER A 258 10.95 19.71 -4.27
N TYR A 259 10.36 20.72 -3.61
CA TYR A 259 10.94 21.34 -2.42
C TYR A 259 11.00 20.39 -1.21
N ASP A 260 10.09 19.41 -1.15
CA ASP A 260 9.92 18.47 -0.03
C ASP A 260 10.47 17.06 -0.33
N TYR A 261 11.21 16.87 -1.43
CA TYR A 261 11.64 15.54 -1.87
C TYR A 261 12.45 14.79 -0.81
N GLU A 262 13.25 15.50 0.00
CA GLU A 262 14.03 14.87 1.06
C GLU A 262 13.14 14.31 2.17
N ASP A 263 12.22 15.13 2.69
CA ASP A 263 11.24 14.70 3.68
C ASP A 263 10.37 13.57 3.14
N PHE A 264 9.93 13.66 1.88
CA PHE A 264 9.10 12.64 1.27
C PHE A 264 9.82 11.29 1.15
N LEU A 265 11.07 11.29 0.68
CA LEU A 265 11.85 10.08 0.52
C LEU A 265 12.22 9.44 1.86
N GLN A 266 12.52 10.26 2.86
CA GLN A 266 12.86 9.78 4.20
C GLN A 266 11.63 9.32 4.98
N ASN A 267 10.50 10.01 4.85
CA ASN A 267 9.40 9.91 5.81
C ASN A 267 8.06 9.50 5.21
N ARG A 268 7.90 9.40 3.89
CA ARG A 268 6.58 9.16 3.24
C ARG A 268 6.57 8.11 2.13
N SER A 269 7.66 7.38 1.96
CA SER A 269 7.85 6.40 0.88
C SER A 269 8.44 5.08 1.34
N PHE A 270 9.77 4.89 1.27
CA PHE A 270 10.44 3.63 1.60
C PHE A 270 10.40 3.26 3.09
N ASN A 271 10.15 4.23 3.97
CA ASN A 271 9.86 3.97 5.38
C ASN A 271 8.63 3.08 5.59
N GLN A 272 7.71 3.03 4.62
CA GLN A 272 6.58 2.09 4.65
C GLN A 272 7.04 0.63 4.64
N ALA A 273 8.22 0.36 4.09
CA ALA A 273 8.87 -0.94 4.09
C ALA A 273 9.97 -1.06 5.17
N LEU A 274 10.03 -0.12 6.14
CA LEU A 274 11.08 -0.02 7.17
C LEU A 274 12.48 0.07 6.56
N ILE A 275 12.64 0.95 5.58
CA ILE A 275 13.92 1.26 4.95
C ILE A 275 14.28 2.70 5.28
N ASN A 276 15.47 2.89 5.86
CA ASN A 276 16.02 4.21 6.11
C ASN A 276 16.59 4.78 4.80
N VAL A 277 16.24 6.00 4.43
CA VAL A 277 16.78 6.63 3.21
C VAL A 277 17.79 7.70 3.59
N GLU A 278 19.00 7.56 3.08
CA GLU A 278 20.05 8.59 3.19
C GLU A 278 20.20 9.28 1.85
N ILE A 279 20.09 10.61 1.85
CA ILE A 279 20.16 11.41 0.63
C ILE A 279 21.52 12.10 0.57
N ILE A 280 22.18 11.96 -0.58
CA ILE A 280 23.46 12.60 -0.87
C ILE A 280 23.27 13.49 -2.11
N ASN A 281 23.42 14.79 -1.93
CA ASN A 281 23.41 15.75 -3.02
C ASN A 281 24.81 15.92 -3.59
N ALA A 282 25.07 15.25 -4.72
CA ALA A 282 26.36 15.32 -5.40
C ALA A 282 26.50 16.64 -6.20
N PRO A 283 27.74 17.06 -6.51
CA PRO A 283 27.96 18.21 -7.38
C PRO A 283 27.28 18.04 -8.74
N PRO A 284 26.76 19.13 -9.35
CA PRO A 284 26.13 19.06 -10.66
C PRO A 284 27.08 18.51 -11.74
N PHE A 285 26.55 17.64 -12.58
CA PHE A 285 27.26 17.13 -13.75
C PHE A 285 26.97 18.03 -14.96
N ASP A 286 27.86 18.98 -15.21
CA ASP A 286 27.77 19.89 -16.36
C ASP A 286 28.34 19.25 -17.62
N PHE A 287 27.45 18.68 -18.42
CA PHE A 287 27.77 17.97 -19.66
C PHE A 287 28.45 18.89 -20.69
N ARG A 288 28.13 20.19 -20.65
CA ARG A 288 28.63 21.20 -21.58
C ARG A 288 30.13 21.45 -21.39
N LYS A 289 30.72 21.12 -20.24
CA LYS A 289 32.16 21.30 -20.01
C LYS A 289 33.02 20.43 -20.93
N TYR A 290 32.47 19.33 -21.43
CA TYR A 290 33.23 18.32 -22.15
C TYR A 290 33.06 18.37 -23.68
N HIS A 291 32.07 19.11 -24.21
CA HIS A 291 31.73 19.09 -25.64
C HIS A 291 32.86 19.54 -26.58
N LYS A 292 33.77 20.43 -26.13
CA LYS A 292 34.89 20.90 -26.94
C LYS A 292 36.01 19.87 -27.08
N ASN A 293 36.15 18.98 -26.09
CA ASN A 293 37.30 18.08 -25.95
C ASN A 293 36.92 16.59 -26.07
N ASP A 294 35.63 16.26 -26.12
CA ASP A 294 35.12 14.91 -26.29
C ASP A 294 34.07 14.90 -27.41
N VAL A 295 34.45 14.29 -28.54
CA VAL A 295 33.60 14.21 -29.75
C VAL A 295 32.30 13.46 -29.46
N ASP A 296 32.34 12.43 -28.59
CA ASP A 296 31.15 11.66 -28.27
C ASP A 296 30.17 12.54 -27.50
N VAL A 297 30.64 13.34 -26.54
CA VAL A 297 29.80 14.27 -25.78
C VAL A 297 29.13 15.29 -26.70
N ASN A 298 29.87 15.83 -27.68
CA ASN A 298 29.32 16.76 -28.67
C ASN A 298 28.21 16.09 -29.50
N ILE A 299 28.42 14.85 -29.95
CA ILE A 299 27.40 14.07 -30.68
C ILE A 299 26.15 13.87 -29.81
N SER A 300 26.30 13.52 -28.53
CA SER A 300 25.18 13.32 -27.61
C SER A 300 24.35 14.59 -27.41
N LEU A 301 25.02 15.73 -27.21
CA LEU A 301 24.34 17.03 -27.08
C LEU A 301 23.60 17.42 -28.37
N ASN A 302 24.21 17.18 -29.54
CA ASN A 302 23.53 17.43 -30.83
C ASN A 302 22.33 16.51 -31.05
N LYS A 303 22.37 15.26 -30.56
CA LYS A 303 21.23 14.34 -30.62
C LYS A 303 20.08 14.75 -29.71
N LEU A 304 20.36 15.38 -28.57
CA LEU A 304 19.31 16.00 -27.75
C LEU A 304 18.57 17.11 -28.49
N ASN A 305 19.26 17.89 -29.33
CA ASN A 305 18.63 18.97 -30.10
C ASN A 305 17.61 18.47 -31.14
N ILE A 306 17.67 17.19 -31.51
CA ILE A 306 16.69 16.52 -32.39
C ILE A 306 15.78 15.56 -31.60
N ASN A 307 15.64 15.77 -30.27
CA ASN A 307 14.78 15.02 -29.35
C ASN A 307 15.08 13.51 -29.22
N ASN A 308 16.30 13.05 -29.55
CA ASN A 308 16.68 11.64 -29.37
C ASN A 308 17.16 11.37 -27.94
N THR A 309 16.20 11.21 -27.03
CA THR A 309 16.45 11.03 -25.58
C THR A 309 16.96 9.64 -25.20
N SER A 310 16.63 8.59 -25.97
CA SER A 310 17.12 7.23 -25.71
C SER A 310 18.64 7.16 -25.81
N TYR A 311 19.24 7.83 -26.79
CA TYR A 311 20.70 7.89 -26.94
C TYR A 311 21.38 8.64 -25.78
N PHE A 312 20.74 9.68 -25.25
CA PHE A 312 21.25 10.44 -24.12
C PHE A 312 21.32 9.64 -22.81
N LEU A 313 20.40 8.69 -22.59
CA LEU A 313 20.42 7.83 -21.39
C LEU A 313 21.67 6.95 -21.34
N ASP A 314 21.97 6.28 -22.45
CA ASP A 314 23.14 5.40 -22.57
C ASP A 314 24.45 6.20 -22.36
N ASP A 315 24.50 7.39 -22.94
CA ASP A 315 25.63 8.29 -22.84
C ASP A 315 25.80 8.91 -21.46
N LEU A 316 24.71 9.29 -20.78
CA LEU A 316 24.77 9.91 -19.46
C LEU A 316 25.52 9.03 -18.46
N SER A 317 25.17 7.74 -18.40
CA SER A 317 25.83 6.77 -17.53
C SER A 317 27.29 6.58 -17.91
N LYS A 318 27.58 6.45 -19.22
CA LYS A 318 28.94 6.31 -19.76
C LYS A 318 29.83 7.50 -19.37
N PHE A 319 29.35 8.73 -19.57
CA PHE A 319 30.14 9.93 -19.31
C PHE A 319 30.24 10.29 -17.83
N TYR A 320 29.19 10.07 -17.05
CA TYR A 320 29.28 10.25 -15.61
C TYR A 320 30.33 9.28 -15.03
N LYS A 321 30.37 8.04 -15.52
CA LYS A 321 31.40 7.07 -15.17
C LYS A 321 32.81 7.50 -15.57
N LYS A 322 32.95 8.12 -16.74
CA LYS A 322 34.23 8.61 -17.28
C LYS A 322 34.78 9.80 -16.51
N TYR A 323 33.92 10.76 -16.17
CA TYR A 323 34.33 12.09 -15.71
C TYR A 323 34.11 12.38 -14.22
N GLN A 324 33.20 11.66 -13.56
CA GLN A 324 32.84 11.94 -12.17
C GLN A 324 33.00 10.73 -11.25
N ASP A 325 32.37 9.59 -11.57
CA ASP A 325 32.38 8.42 -10.67
C ASP A 325 32.41 7.07 -11.39
N LYS A 326 33.55 6.38 -11.32
CA LYS A 326 33.77 5.07 -11.95
C LYS A 326 32.88 3.95 -11.39
N SER A 327 32.22 4.14 -10.25
CA SER A 327 31.45 3.13 -9.50
C SER A 327 29.93 3.22 -9.66
N LEU A 328 29.43 3.87 -10.72
CA LEU A 328 28.00 4.12 -10.98
C LEU A 328 27.07 2.93 -10.65
N ALA A 329 27.36 1.74 -11.19
CA ALA A 329 26.50 0.56 -11.06
C ALA A 329 26.34 0.05 -9.61
N ALA A 330 27.28 0.38 -8.71
CA ALA A 330 27.26 -0.04 -7.31
C ALA A 330 26.46 0.91 -6.40
N LYS A 331 25.96 2.03 -6.93
CA LYS A 331 25.31 3.10 -6.15
C LYS A 331 23.93 3.43 -6.73
N ASN A 332 23.08 4.07 -5.94
CA ASN A 332 21.73 4.43 -6.38
C ASN A 332 21.69 5.88 -6.82
N TYR A 333 22.10 6.12 -8.07
CA TYR A 333 22.06 7.45 -8.65
C TYR A 333 20.66 7.82 -9.14
N VAL A 334 20.26 9.06 -8.86
CA VAL A 334 19.09 9.73 -9.42
C VAL A 334 19.60 10.96 -10.16
N PHE A 335 19.64 10.88 -11.48
CA PHE A 335 19.97 11.98 -12.35
C PHE A 335 18.74 12.83 -12.61
N VAL A 336 18.85 14.14 -12.41
CA VAL A 336 17.75 15.09 -12.68
C VAL A 336 18.16 16.01 -13.81
N THR A 337 17.35 16.13 -14.86
CA THR A 337 17.65 16.95 -16.03
C THR A 337 16.43 17.74 -16.52
N ASN A 338 16.66 18.83 -17.24
CA ASN A 338 15.63 19.60 -17.96
C ASN A 338 15.36 19.11 -19.38
N VAL A 339 16.02 18.02 -19.80
CA VAL A 339 15.74 17.38 -21.09
C VAL A 339 14.30 16.88 -21.09
N PHE A 340 13.54 17.27 -22.12
CA PHE A 340 12.20 16.77 -22.36
C PHE A 340 12.23 15.40 -23.04
N LYS A 341 11.36 14.48 -22.59
CA LYS A 341 11.18 13.15 -23.18
C LYS A 341 9.69 12.94 -23.46
N GLU A 342 9.36 12.58 -24.70
CA GLU A 342 7.97 12.45 -25.15
C GLU A 342 7.21 11.31 -24.46
N GLU A 343 7.88 10.18 -24.19
CA GLU A 343 7.24 8.95 -23.71
C GLU A 343 7.27 8.75 -22.19
N GLY A 344 7.68 9.76 -21.41
CA GLY A 344 7.66 9.66 -19.94
C GLY A 344 8.61 10.62 -19.24
N VAL A 345 8.41 10.75 -17.93
CA VAL A 345 9.17 11.67 -17.05
C VAL A 345 10.28 10.98 -16.25
N GLY A 346 10.39 9.65 -16.36
CA GLY A 346 11.36 8.81 -15.67
C GLY A 346 11.91 7.70 -16.58
N SER A 347 13.05 7.15 -16.19
CA SER A 347 13.61 5.93 -16.76
C SER A 347 14.50 5.24 -15.73
N GLY A 348 14.21 3.96 -15.46
CA GLY A 348 15.01 3.07 -14.61
C GLY A 348 16.05 2.24 -15.37
N GLY A 349 16.96 1.62 -14.61
CA GLY A 349 18.08 0.79 -15.08
C GLY A 349 19.19 0.69 -14.01
N ASP A 350 20.45 0.72 -14.42
CA ASP A 350 21.62 0.83 -13.52
C ASP A 350 21.66 2.16 -12.73
N SER A 351 20.83 3.13 -13.12
CA SER A 351 20.55 4.38 -12.42
C SER A 351 19.14 4.85 -12.76
N VAL A 352 18.60 5.81 -12.01
CA VAL A 352 17.34 6.49 -12.32
C VAL A 352 17.65 7.81 -13.01
N THR A 353 16.92 8.15 -14.08
CA THR A 353 16.98 9.48 -14.72
C THR A 353 15.59 10.10 -14.80
N LEU A 354 15.46 11.35 -14.36
CA LEU A 354 14.23 12.15 -14.39
C LEU A 354 14.32 13.24 -15.45
N PHE A 355 13.35 13.25 -16.35
CA PHE A 355 13.28 14.12 -17.52
C PHE A 355 12.27 15.24 -17.34
N LYS A 356 12.75 16.47 -17.18
CA LYS A 356 11.95 17.70 -17.01
C LYS A 356 10.68 17.45 -16.17
N CYS A 357 10.87 16.74 -15.05
CA CYS A 357 9.78 16.18 -14.28
C CYS A 357 9.06 17.33 -13.55
N PRO A 358 7.72 17.45 -13.68
CA PRO A 358 6.96 18.46 -12.93
C PRO A 358 7.11 18.29 -11.42
N GLU A 359 7.20 19.41 -10.70
CA GLU A 359 7.42 19.41 -9.24
C GLU A 359 6.30 18.68 -8.46
N ASP A 360 5.05 18.71 -8.95
CA ASP A 360 3.89 18.10 -8.28
C ASP A 360 3.89 16.56 -8.32
N ILE A 361 4.63 15.96 -9.25
CA ILE A 361 4.76 14.49 -9.38
C ILE A 361 6.18 13.98 -9.15
N PHE A 362 7.14 14.88 -8.94
CA PHE A 362 8.57 14.55 -8.82
C PHE A 362 8.82 13.43 -7.83
N ASN A 363 8.24 13.56 -6.63
CA ASN A 363 8.42 12.63 -5.53
C ASN A 363 7.92 11.22 -5.86
N GLN A 364 6.73 11.12 -6.45
CA GLN A 364 6.13 9.83 -6.83
C GLN A 364 6.95 9.16 -7.94
N VAL A 365 7.43 9.94 -8.92
CA VAL A 365 8.26 9.42 -10.01
C VAL A 365 9.60 8.91 -9.47
N VAL A 366 10.27 9.64 -8.56
CA VAL A 366 11.51 9.16 -7.93
C VAL A 366 11.28 7.79 -7.28
N VAL A 367 10.21 7.65 -6.49
CA VAL A 367 9.92 6.40 -5.77
C VAL A 367 9.54 5.28 -6.73
N HIS A 368 8.77 5.58 -7.79
CA HIS A 368 8.42 4.63 -8.85
C HIS A 368 9.67 4.04 -9.52
N GLU A 369 10.55 4.91 -10.00
CA GLU A 369 11.76 4.49 -10.73
C GLU A 369 12.78 3.79 -9.81
N LEU A 370 12.93 4.26 -8.56
CA LEU A 370 13.72 3.54 -7.56
C LEU A 370 13.10 2.17 -7.22
N GLY A 371 11.77 2.08 -7.19
CA GLY A 371 11.05 0.82 -7.03
C GLY A 371 11.46 -0.20 -8.09
N HIS A 372 11.47 0.22 -9.37
CA HIS A 372 11.95 -0.60 -10.48
C HIS A 372 13.41 -1.04 -10.32
N ARG A 373 14.28 -0.13 -9.86
CA ARG A 373 15.69 -0.48 -9.57
C ARG A 373 15.83 -1.60 -8.54
N PHE A 374 14.91 -1.70 -7.59
CA PHE A 374 14.88 -2.79 -6.60
C PHE A 374 14.01 -3.99 -7.02
N GLY A 375 13.67 -4.08 -8.31
CA GLY A 375 12.99 -5.24 -8.88
C GLY A 375 11.48 -5.26 -8.66
N LEU A 376 10.88 -4.14 -8.25
CA LEU A 376 9.43 -3.99 -8.34
C LEU A 376 9.03 -3.82 -9.81
N ILE A 377 7.94 -4.45 -10.19
CA ILE A 377 7.35 -4.30 -11.53
C ILE A 377 5.99 -3.61 -11.40
N HIS A 378 5.46 -3.12 -12.52
CA HIS A 378 4.12 -2.54 -12.51
C HIS A 378 3.08 -3.56 -12.02
N LEU A 379 2.03 -3.04 -11.38
CA LEU A 379 1.01 -3.90 -10.78
C LEU A 379 0.18 -4.71 -11.79
N PHE A 380 0.09 -4.20 -13.02
CA PHE A 380 -0.64 -4.81 -14.14
C PHE A 380 0.24 -5.73 -14.99
N ASP A 381 1.56 -5.77 -14.75
CA ASP A 381 2.44 -6.78 -15.32
C ASP A 381 2.30 -8.09 -14.55
N SER A 382 2.43 -9.23 -15.23
CA SER A 382 2.17 -10.54 -14.60
C SER A 382 3.14 -10.79 -13.45
N GLN A 383 2.68 -10.66 -12.21
CA GLN A 383 3.54 -10.86 -11.05
C GLN A 383 3.61 -12.35 -10.71
N LYS A 384 4.75 -12.99 -10.97
CA LYS A 384 5.01 -14.34 -10.45
C LYS A 384 5.48 -14.24 -9.00
N ILE A 385 4.58 -14.47 -8.04
CA ILE A 385 4.89 -14.28 -6.62
C ILE A 385 5.16 -15.59 -5.88
N ASN A 386 4.81 -16.76 -6.46
CA ASN A 386 5.11 -18.04 -5.84
C ASN A 386 6.04 -18.94 -6.69
N PRO A 387 6.77 -19.89 -6.06
CA PRO A 387 7.64 -20.85 -6.75
C PRO A 387 6.91 -21.72 -7.79
N GLN A 388 5.59 -21.84 -7.68
CA GLN A 388 4.73 -22.59 -8.59
C GLN A 388 4.37 -21.79 -9.85
N GLY A 389 4.88 -20.57 -10.00
CA GLY A 389 4.70 -19.74 -11.19
C GLY A 389 3.30 -19.16 -11.37
N LYS A 390 2.44 -19.19 -10.34
CA LYS A 390 1.11 -18.58 -10.41
C LYS A 390 1.23 -17.07 -10.22
N SER A 391 0.45 -16.34 -11.02
CA SER A 391 0.47 -14.88 -11.04
C SER A 391 -0.90 -14.27 -10.81
N PHE A 392 -0.89 -13.07 -10.24
CA PHE A 392 -2.01 -12.16 -10.25
C PHE A 392 -1.57 -10.81 -10.82
N GLN A 393 -2.53 -10.01 -11.27
CA GLN A 393 -2.31 -8.67 -11.81
C GLN A 393 -3.43 -7.74 -11.32
N PHE A 394 -3.10 -6.48 -11.07
CA PHE A 394 -4.08 -5.45 -10.84
C PHE A 394 -4.48 -4.78 -12.16
N LEU A 395 -5.69 -4.24 -12.20
CA LEU A 395 -6.08 -3.35 -13.29
C LEU A 395 -5.36 -2.00 -13.17
N PRO A 396 -4.83 -1.44 -14.28
CA PRO A 396 -4.03 -0.23 -14.27
C PRO A 396 -4.84 1.01 -13.88
N GLY A 397 -4.22 1.91 -13.13
CA GLY A 397 -4.75 3.22 -12.74
C GLY A 397 -5.95 3.17 -11.80
N LEU A 398 -6.05 2.09 -11.01
CA LEU A 398 -7.12 1.88 -10.02
C LEU A 398 -6.61 1.76 -8.59
N THR A 399 -5.29 1.82 -8.38
CA THR A 399 -4.69 1.80 -7.05
C THR A 399 -3.92 3.09 -6.78
N GLY A 400 -3.73 3.43 -5.51
CA GLY A 400 -2.82 4.50 -5.09
C GLY A 400 -1.39 3.99 -4.88
N ASN A 401 -1.01 2.89 -5.53
CA ASN A 401 0.28 2.26 -5.35
C ASN A 401 1.36 2.98 -6.17
N PHE A 402 2.58 3.12 -5.64
CA PHE A 402 3.67 3.76 -6.37
C PHE A 402 4.00 3.11 -7.72
N LEU A 403 3.70 1.82 -7.93
CA LEU A 403 3.97 1.07 -9.16
C LEU A 403 2.73 0.94 -10.07
N ASP A 404 1.71 1.75 -9.84
CA ASP A 404 0.56 1.88 -10.73
C ASP A 404 0.71 3.11 -11.63
N TYR A 405 -0.19 3.27 -12.59
CA TYR A 405 -0.34 4.51 -13.34
C TYR A 405 -1.17 5.53 -12.55
N ASP A 406 -0.78 6.80 -12.62
CA ASP A 406 -1.56 7.92 -12.08
C ASP A 406 -2.74 8.33 -13.00
N HIS A 407 -2.82 7.69 -14.16
CA HIS A 407 -3.84 7.92 -15.17
C HIS A 407 -4.37 6.61 -15.74
N ARG A 408 -5.60 6.66 -16.27
CA ARG A 408 -6.18 5.61 -17.09
C ARG A 408 -6.24 6.08 -18.53
N LYS A 409 -5.86 5.23 -19.47
CA LYS A 409 -6.15 5.46 -20.88
C LYS A 409 -7.61 5.08 -21.14
N ILE A 410 -8.34 5.93 -21.84
CA ILE A 410 -9.72 5.71 -22.29
C ILE A 410 -9.75 6.10 -23.76
N ASP A 411 -10.33 5.26 -24.62
CA ASP A 411 -10.50 5.65 -26.01
C ASP A 411 -11.87 6.32 -26.20
N GLU A 412 -11.84 7.55 -26.72
CA GLU A 412 -13.04 8.29 -27.11
C GLU A 412 -13.23 8.13 -28.62
N LYS A 413 -14.46 7.78 -29.04
CA LYS A 413 -14.85 7.88 -30.45
C LYS A 413 -15.11 9.34 -30.79
N GLU A 414 -14.31 9.89 -31.69
CA GLU A 414 -14.56 11.20 -32.27
C GLU A 414 -15.81 11.17 -33.18
N LYS A 415 -16.43 12.33 -33.37
CA LYS A 415 -17.60 12.50 -34.26
C LYS A 415 -17.37 12.04 -35.71
N ASN A 416 -16.12 11.89 -36.12
CA ASN A 416 -15.70 11.43 -37.45
C ASN A 416 -15.47 9.90 -37.53
N GLY A 417 -15.75 9.15 -36.45
CA GLY A 417 -15.54 7.70 -36.37
C GLY A 417 -14.11 7.25 -36.03
N LYS A 418 -13.16 8.19 -35.85
CA LYS A 418 -11.80 7.87 -35.39
C LYS A 418 -11.78 7.65 -33.88
N THR A 419 -10.89 6.78 -33.43
CA THR A 419 -10.70 6.46 -32.02
C THR A 419 -9.47 7.22 -31.52
N LYS A 420 -9.64 8.06 -30.49
CA LYS A 420 -8.54 8.81 -29.87
C LYS A 420 -8.38 8.37 -28.43
N SER A 421 -7.18 7.91 -28.08
CA SER A 421 -6.85 7.57 -26.69
C SER A 421 -6.58 8.84 -25.90
N ARG A 422 -7.26 9.00 -24.76
CA ARG A 422 -7.07 10.09 -23.80
C ARG A 422 -6.63 9.51 -22.46
N ALA A 423 -5.58 10.10 -21.88
CA ALA A 423 -5.23 9.84 -20.49
C ALA A 423 -6.14 10.67 -19.57
N ILE A 424 -6.89 10.01 -18.69
CA ILE A 424 -7.62 10.63 -17.60
C ILE A 424 -6.84 10.37 -16.32
N ARG A 425 -6.13 11.40 -15.85
CA ARG A 425 -5.54 11.43 -14.51
C ARG A 425 -6.70 11.37 -13.52
N ASN A 426 -6.61 10.49 -12.53
CA ASN A 426 -7.64 10.47 -11.49
C ASN A 426 -7.27 11.52 -10.43
N PRO A 427 -7.92 12.69 -10.38
CA PRO A 427 -7.47 13.81 -9.54
C PRO A 427 -7.55 13.48 -8.04
N THR A 428 -8.27 12.42 -7.66
CA THR A 428 -8.41 11.97 -6.26
C THR A 428 -7.38 10.93 -5.84
N PHE A 429 -6.56 10.41 -6.76
CA PHE A 429 -5.53 9.41 -6.44
C PHE A 429 -4.14 10.01 -6.58
N SER A 430 -3.50 10.28 -5.45
CA SER A 430 -2.04 10.37 -5.38
C SER A 430 -1.47 8.98 -5.15
N LEU A 431 -0.43 8.62 -5.91
CA LEU A 431 0.34 7.41 -5.63
C LEU A 431 1.09 7.64 -4.31
N SER A 432 0.80 6.85 -3.29
CA SER A 432 1.25 7.13 -1.92
C SER A 432 1.62 5.90 -1.11
N TYR A 433 1.46 4.68 -1.65
CA TYR A 433 1.77 3.48 -0.88
C TYR A 433 2.41 2.34 -1.65
N PHE A 434 3.09 1.48 -0.90
CA PHE A 434 3.46 0.14 -1.33
C PHE A 434 2.51 -0.90 -0.70
N PHE A 435 2.29 -2.01 -1.38
CA PHE A 435 1.62 -3.17 -0.80
C PHE A 435 2.58 -3.97 0.08
N LYS A 436 2.05 -4.74 1.03
CA LYS A 436 2.82 -5.59 1.96
C LYS A 436 3.86 -6.43 1.23
N TYR A 437 3.47 -7.12 0.15
CA TYR A 437 4.38 -7.99 -0.59
C TYR A 437 5.52 -7.22 -1.28
N GLN A 438 5.31 -5.94 -1.62
CA GLN A 438 6.38 -5.08 -2.15
C GLN A 438 7.35 -4.68 -1.03
N TRP A 439 6.90 -4.52 0.21
CA TRP A 439 7.79 -4.33 1.35
C TRP A 439 8.74 -5.51 1.50
N ASP A 440 8.22 -6.75 1.43
CA ASP A 440 9.02 -7.97 1.50
C ASP A 440 10.08 -8.03 0.39
N LEU A 441 9.73 -7.62 -0.83
CA LEU A 441 10.64 -7.60 -1.98
C LEU A 441 11.72 -6.52 -1.82
N LEU A 442 11.33 -5.30 -1.47
CA LEU A 442 12.25 -4.19 -1.22
C LEU A 442 13.25 -4.55 -0.12
N ARG A 443 12.78 -5.10 1.00
CA ARG A 443 13.63 -5.52 2.12
C ARG A 443 14.62 -6.64 1.81
N LYS A 444 14.36 -7.45 0.77
CA LYS A 444 15.31 -8.47 0.29
C LYS A 444 16.37 -7.89 -0.65
N ARG A 445 16.07 -6.76 -1.29
CA ARG A 445 16.86 -6.18 -2.39
C ARG A 445 17.71 -5.01 -1.95
N VAL A 446 17.20 -4.20 -1.02
CA VAL A 446 17.96 -3.15 -0.35
C VAL A 446 18.79 -3.82 0.75
N LYS A 447 20.11 -3.72 0.64
CA LYS A 447 21.08 -4.32 1.56
C LYS A 447 21.82 -3.25 2.34
#